data_AF-A0A7V5UEE9-F1
#
_entry.id   AF-A0A7V5UEE9-F1
#
_cell.length_a   1.000
_cell.length_b   1.000
_cell.length_c   1.000
_cell.angle_alpha   90.00
_cell.angle_beta   90.00
_cell.angle_gamma   90.00
#
_symmetry.space_group_name_H-M   'P 1'
#
loop_
_entity.id
_entity.type
_entity.pdbx_description
1 polymer ?
#
loop_
_entity_poly.entity_id
_entity_poly.type
_entity_poly.pdbx_seq_one_letter_code
_entity_poly.pdbx_strand_id
1 'polypeptide(L)'
;KKFPADRLIDLPIDQKLEIAAQMARTAARYGLNLYSCCNDRLLEAEGVRKGHCIDGGLLNRLRPEIRVGQAKAPTRRDCGCTASIDIGSYAQQPCPYGCIYCYANPLWK
;
A
#
# COMPACT_ATOMS: atom_id res chain seq x y z
N LYS A 1 13.18 16.90 12.50
CA LYS A 1 13.27 15.52 11.94
C LYS A 1 12.15 14.68 12.53
N LYS A 2 11.49 13.83 11.72
CA LYS A 2 10.30 13.03 12.13
C LYS A 2 10.61 12.05 13.28
N PHE A 3 11.86 11.62 13.40
CA PHE A 3 12.35 10.74 14.45
C PHE A 3 13.74 11.24 14.90
N PRO A 4 13.81 12.05 15.96
CA PRO A 4 15.08 12.68 16.37
C PRO A 4 15.96 11.75 17.23
N ALA A 5 15.36 10.78 17.94
CA ALA A 5 16.08 9.86 18.83
C ALA A 5 16.35 8.49 18.19
N ASP A 6 15.71 8.18 17.06
CA ASP A 6 15.76 6.84 16.45
C ASP A 6 16.73 6.79 15.27
N ARG A 7 17.49 5.69 15.19
CA ARG A 7 18.28 5.36 14.00
C ARG A 7 17.47 4.45 13.09
N LEU A 8 17.05 4.99 11.95
CA LEU A 8 16.44 4.19 10.89
C LEU A 8 17.53 3.39 10.17
N ILE A 9 17.31 2.10 10.00
CA ILE A 9 18.18 1.19 9.26
C ILE A 9 17.44 0.66 8.05
N ASP A 10 18.13 0.61 6.91
CA ASP A 10 17.62 -0.08 5.73
C ASP A 10 18.25 -1.48 5.68
N LEU A 11 17.41 -2.51 5.84
CA LEU A 11 17.88 -3.89 5.86
C LEU A 11 18.32 -4.34 4.45
N PRO A 12 19.32 -5.23 4.34
CA PRO A 12 19.63 -5.92 3.09
C PRO A 12 18.38 -6.58 2.49
N ILE A 13 18.32 -6.67 1.17
CA ILE A 13 17.12 -7.19 0.49
C ILE A 13 16.78 -8.62 0.93
N ASP A 14 17.78 -9.50 1.11
CA ASP A 14 17.55 -10.88 1.51
C ASP A 14 16.84 -11.00 2.86
N GLN A 15 17.21 -10.14 3.82
CA GLN A 15 16.53 -10.09 5.12
C GLN A 15 15.09 -9.59 4.99
N LYS A 16 14.84 -8.59 4.12
CA LYS A 16 13.47 -8.11 3.86
C LYS A 16 12.61 -9.21 3.24
N LEU A 17 13.16 -9.99 2.32
CA LEU A 17 12.47 -11.12 1.69
C LEU A 17 12.16 -12.22 2.70
N GLU A 18 13.11 -12.54 3.57
CA GLU A 18 12.89 -13.52 4.65
C GLU A 18 11.75 -13.09 5.58
N ILE A 19 11.77 -11.83 6.02
CA ILE A 19 10.71 -11.25 6.86
C ILE A 19 9.36 -11.30 6.14
N ALA A 20 9.32 -10.90 4.86
CA ALA A 20 8.08 -10.90 4.08
C ALA A 20 7.51 -12.32 3.92
N ALA A 21 8.36 -13.33 3.68
CA ALA A 21 7.95 -14.72 3.62
C ALA A 21 7.44 -15.24 4.97
N GLN A 22 8.09 -14.88 6.09
CA GLN A 22 7.61 -15.21 7.43
C GLN A 22 6.24 -14.57 7.73
N MET A 23 6.03 -13.32 7.33
CA MET A 23 4.74 -12.65 7.44
C MET A 23 3.67 -13.34 6.59
N ALA A 24 3.98 -13.72 5.35
CA ALA A 24 3.06 -14.45 4.47
C ALA A 24 2.65 -15.80 5.06
N ARG A 25 3.61 -16.58 5.56
CA ARG A 25 3.34 -17.85 6.26
C ARG A 25 2.46 -17.64 7.49
N THR A 26 2.73 -16.59 8.26
CA THR A 26 1.92 -16.26 9.45
C THR A 26 0.49 -15.90 9.06
N ALA A 27 0.30 -15.02 8.07
CA ALA A 27 -1.01 -14.64 7.56
C ALA A 27 -1.80 -15.86 7.05
N ALA A 28 -1.14 -16.75 6.30
CA ALA A 28 -1.76 -17.96 5.74
C ALA A 28 -2.33 -18.89 6.81
N ARG A 29 -1.68 -19.02 7.98
CA ARG A 29 -2.21 -19.80 9.12
C ARG A 29 -3.56 -19.29 9.64
N TYR A 30 -3.87 -18.01 9.40
CA TYR A 30 -5.14 -17.38 9.77
C TYR A 30 -6.08 -17.21 8.57
N GLY A 31 -5.81 -17.84 7.42
CA GLY A 31 -6.61 -17.69 6.21
C GLY A 31 -6.48 -16.31 5.53
N LEU A 32 -5.44 -15.56 5.86
CA LEU A 32 -5.18 -14.23 5.29
C LEU A 32 -4.13 -14.31 4.19
N ASN A 33 -4.28 -13.45 3.18
CA ASN A 33 -3.30 -13.28 2.11
C ASN A 33 -2.46 -12.03 2.38
N LEU A 34 -1.14 -12.12 2.19
CA LEU A 34 -0.26 -10.96 2.29
C LEU A 34 -0.06 -10.31 0.92
N TYR A 35 -0.22 -8.99 0.87
CA TYR A 35 -0.04 -8.19 -0.35
C TYR A 35 1.03 -7.12 -0.14
N SER A 36 1.87 -6.90 -1.15
CA SER A 36 2.85 -5.82 -1.22
C SER A 36 2.55 -4.90 -2.39
N CYS A 37 2.52 -3.59 -2.14
CA CYS A 37 2.29 -2.57 -3.14
C CYS A 37 3.50 -1.64 -3.19
N CYS A 38 3.97 -1.32 -4.40
CA CYS A 38 5.04 -0.35 -4.65
C CYS A 38 6.40 -0.76 -4.09
N ASN A 39 6.60 -2.08 -4.05
CA ASN A 39 7.87 -2.70 -3.72
C ASN A 39 7.90 -4.11 -4.33
N ASP A 40 8.13 -4.18 -5.65
CA ASP A 40 7.98 -5.43 -6.39
C ASP A 40 9.07 -6.45 -6.09
N ARG A 41 10.19 -5.99 -5.52
CA ARG A 41 11.22 -6.88 -4.96
C ARG A 41 10.62 -7.83 -3.93
N LEU A 42 9.68 -7.39 -3.10
CA LEU A 42 9.06 -8.25 -2.09
C LEU A 42 8.16 -9.36 -2.66
N LEU A 43 7.82 -9.29 -3.96
CA LEU A 43 7.08 -10.37 -4.62
C LEU A 43 7.96 -11.60 -4.88
N GLU A 44 9.28 -11.47 -4.75
CA GLU A 44 10.22 -12.60 -4.78
C GLU A 44 10.08 -13.48 -3.52
N ALA A 45 9.48 -12.96 -2.44
CA ALA A 45 9.20 -13.73 -1.24
C ALA A 45 7.96 -14.61 -1.42
N GLU A 46 8.09 -15.89 -1.04
CA GLU A 46 7.01 -16.86 -1.15
C GLU A 46 5.74 -16.42 -0.40
N GLY A 47 4.59 -16.55 -1.07
CA GLY A 47 3.28 -16.23 -0.50
C GLY A 47 2.92 -14.74 -0.52
N VAL A 48 3.82 -13.85 -0.97
CA VAL A 48 3.53 -12.42 -1.15
C VAL A 48 2.90 -12.17 -2.51
N ARG A 49 1.81 -11.41 -2.53
CA ARG A 49 1.07 -11.08 -3.75
C ARG A 49 1.16 -9.59 -4.08
N LYS A 50 0.98 -9.24 -5.36
CA LYS A 50 0.91 -7.84 -5.79
C LYS A 50 -0.35 -7.17 -5.26
N GLY A 51 -0.18 -6.11 -4.48
CA GLY A 51 -1.25 -5.28 -3.96
C GLY A 51 -1.69 -4.17 -4.92
N HIS A 52 -2.99 -3.95 -4.97
CA HIS A 52 -3.65 -2.88 -5.71
C HIS A 52 -4.61 -2.16 -4.76
N CYS A 53 -4.47 -0.84 -4.61
CA CYS A 53 -5.46 -0.07 -3.83
C CYS A 53 -6.82 -0.04 -4.55
N ILE A 54 -6.79 0.11 -5.88
CA ILE A 54 -7.97 0.02 -6.75
C ILE A 54 -7.68 -1.05 -7.81
N ASP A 55 -8.43 -2.16 -7.76
CA ASP A 55 -8.26 -3.32 -8.63
C ASP A 55 -9.51 -3.56 -9.47
N GLY A 56 -9.55 -3.00 -10.69
CA GLY A 56 -10.66 -3.21 -11.63
C GLY A 56 -10.90 -4.68 -11.98
N GLY A 57 -9.89 -5.54 -11.90
CA GLY A 57 -10.02 -6.99 -12.05
C GLY A 57 -10.84 -7.61 -10.93
N LEU A 58 -10.49 -7.30 -9.68
CA LEU A 58 -11.22 -7.75 -8.50
C LEU A 58 -12.64 -7.16 -8.47
N LEU A 59 -12.80 -5.87 -8.75
CA LEU A 59 -14.11 -5.21 -8.77
C LEU A 59 -15.05 -5.86 -9.77
N ASN A 60 -14.59 -6.14 -11.00
CA ASN A 60 -15.38 -6.84 -12.01
C ASN A 60 -15.75 -8.28 -11.61
N ARG A 61 -14.90 -8.97 -10.82
CA ARG A 61 -15.23 -10.30 -10.29
C ARG A 61 -16.27 -10.23 -9.17
N LEU A 62 -16.15 -9.24 -8.29
CA LEU A 62 -17.06 -9.07 -7.15
C LEU A 62 -18.44 -8.54 -7.59
N ARG A 63 -18.48 -7.71 -8.62
CA ARG A 63 -19.69 -7.03 -9.14
C ARG A 63 -19.79 -7.20 -10.66
N PRO A 64 -20.06 -8.42 -11.17
CA PRO A 64 -20.05 -8.71 -12.60
C PRO A 64 -21.07 -7.90 -13.42
N GLU A 65 -22.11 -7.38 -12.78
CA GLU A 65 -23.13 -6.51 -13.36
C GLU A 65 -22.65 -5.05 -13.56
N ILE A 66 -21.57 -4.63 -12.89
CA ILE A 66 -20.95 -3.31 -13.04
C ILE A 66 -19.57 -3.50 -13.64
N ARG A 67 -19.40 -3.17 -14.92
CA ARG A 67 -18.08 -3.22 -15.55
C ARG A 67 -17.30 -1.94 -15.29
N VAL A 68 -16.15 -2.09 -14.65
CA VAL A 68 -15.13 -1.06 -14.50
C VAL A 68 -13.94 -1.30 -15.42
N GLY A 69 -13.24 -0.22 -15.77
CA GLY A 69 -12.03 -0.27 -16.57
C GLY A 69 -10.89 -1.01 -15.86
N GLN A 70 -10.05 -1.69 -16.63
CA GLN A 70 -8.88 -2.43 -16.13
C GLN A 70 -7.55 -1.83 -16.61
N ALA A 71 -7.60 -0.67 -17.27
CA ALA A 71 -6.42 0.06 -17.68
C ALA A 71 -5.56 0.38 -16.46
N LYS A 72 -4.28 0.03 -16.51
CA LYS A 72 -3.32 0.35 -15.44
C LYS A 72 -3.13 1.87 -15.38
N ALA A 73 -3.14 2.42 -14.17
CA ALA A 73 -2.85 3.83 -13.91
C ALA A 73 -1.99 3.97 -12.65
N PRO A 74 -0.73 3.54 -12.70
CA PRO A 74 0.16 3.62 -11.54
C PRO A 74 0.46 5.08 -11.18
N THR A 75 0.33 5.43 -9.90
CA THR A 75 0.68 6.76 -9.36
C THR A 75 2.12 6.85 -8.82
N ARG A 76 2.80 5.71 -8.73
CA ARG A 76 4.18 5.57 -8.22
C ARG A 76 4.82 4.32 -8.83
N ARG A 77 6.15 4.23 -8.75
CA ARG A 77 6.89 3.04 -9.19
C ARG A 77 6.31 1.80 -8.51
N ASP A 78 6.19 0.72 -9.30
CA ASP A 78 5.67 -0.56 -8.85
C ASP A 78 4.22 -0.48 -8.30
N CYS A 79 3.43 0.53 -8.66
CA CYS A 79 1.99 0.54 -8.40
C CYS A 79 1.27 -0.35 -9.43
N GLY A 80 0.26 -1.11 -9.01
CA GLY A 80 -0.55 -1.92 -9.93
C GLY A 80 -2.01 -1.50 -10.01
N CYS A 81 -2.39 -0.34 -9.46
CA CYS A 81 -3.77 0.12 -9.48
C CYS A 81 -4.29 0.32 -10.92
N THR A 82 -5.59 0.10 -11.09
CA THR A 82 -6.32 0.51 -12.30
C THR A 82 -6.70 1.99 -12.22
N ALA A 83 -7.08 2.56 -13.38
CA ALA A 83 -7.56 3.93 -13.49
C ALA A 83 -8.68 4.25 -12.49
N SER A 84 -8.51 5.35 -11.76
CA SER A 84 -9.45 5.85 -10.77
C SER A 84 -9.30 7.35 -10.60
N ILE A 85 -10.35 8.01 -10.14
CA ILE A 85 -10.34 9.42 -9.76
C ILE A 85 -10.46 9.47 -8.24
N ASP A 86 -9.50 10.12 -7.58
CA ASP A 86 -9.58 10.39 -6.14
C ASP A 86 -10.59 11.52 -5.89
N ILE A 87 -11.46 11.34 -4.90
CA ILE A 87 -12.46 12.33 -4.46
C ILE A 87 -12.09 12.96 -3.11
N GLY A 88 -10.98 12.53 -2.50
CA GLY A 88 -10.49 13.05 -1.23
C GLY A 88 -9.91 14.46 -1.34
N SER A 89 -10.12 15.27 -0.29
CA SER A 89 -9.49 16.59 -0.15
C SER A 89 -9.08 16.83 1.30
N TYR A 90 -7.79 17.07 1.52
CA TYR A 90 -7.28 17.53 2.81
C TYR A 90 -7.42 19.05 3.00
N ALA A 91 -7.68 19.80 1.93
CA ALA A 91 -7.80 21.26 2.00
C ALA A 91 -9.08 21.71 2.76
N GLN A 92 -10.14 20.91 2.69
CA GLN A 92 -11.41 21.19 3.37
C GLN A 92 -11.53 20.49 4.74
N GLN A 93 -10.45 19.83 5.20
CA GLN A 93 -10.44 19.04 6.43
C GLN A 93 -9.40 19.62 7.41
N PRO A 94 -9.72 20.73 8.11
CA PRO A 94 -8.79 21.40 8.99
C PRO A 94 -8.41 20.47 10.17
N CYS A 95 -7.12 20.13 10.25
CA CYS A 95 -6.60 19.26 11.31
C CYS A 95 -5.79 20.08 12.33
N PRO A 96 -6.22 20.17 13.61
CA PRO A 96 -5.52 20.94 14.64
C PRO A 96 -4.39 20.16 15.34
N TYR A 97 -4.11 18.91 14.96
CA TYR A 97 -3.25 18.01 15.75
C TYR A 97 -1.80 17.89 15.25
N GLY A 98 -1.51 18.19 13.98
CA GLY A 98 -0.14 18.25 13.43
C GLY A 98 0.77 17.04 13.70
N CYS A 99 0.20 15.83 13.69
CA CYS A 99 0.87 14.59 14.10
C CYS A 99 2.26 14.40 13.48
N ILE A 100 3.13 13.65 14.17
CA ILE A 100 4.47 13.30 13.70
C ILE A 100 4.39 12.64 12.32
N TYR A 101 3.42 11.75 12.10
CA TYR A 101 3.16 11.08 10.82
C TYR A 101 2.11 11.78 9.94
N CYS A 102 1.80 13.05 10.18
CA CYS A 102 0.81 13.75 9.35
C CYS A 102 1.27 13.84 7.90
N TYR A 103 0.43 13.33 7.00
CA TYR A 103 0.54 13.49 5.55
C TYR A 103 -0.58 14.39 4.99
N ALA A 104 -1.46 14.87 5.87
CA ALA A 104 -2.49 15.87 5.57
C ALA A 104 -1.94 17.30 5.74
N ASN A 105 -2.81 18.31 5.62
CA ASN A 105 -2.48 19.73 5.76
C ASN A 105 -2.98 20.28 7.12
N PRO A 106 -2.22 20.10 8.22
CA PRO A 106 -2.61 20.61 9.54
C PRO A 106 -2.55 22.15 9.56
N LEU A 107 -3.37 22.77 10.42
CA LEU A 107 -3.58 24.22 10.41
C LEU A 107 -2.35 25.07 10.76
N TRP A 108 -1.35 24.50 11.42
CA TRP A 108 -0.26 25.25 12.04
C TRP A 108 1.14 24.74 11.69
N LYS A 109 1.26 23.77 10.79
CA LYS A 109 2.55 23.17 10.41
C LYS A 109 3.04 23.72 9.08
#